data_AF-A0A3M9MDT7-F1
#
_entry.id   AF-A0A3M9MDT7-F1
#
_cell.length_a   1.000
_cell.length_b   1.000
_cell.length_c   1.000
_cell.angle_alpha   90.00
_cell.angle_beta   90.00
_cell.angle_gamma   90.00
#
_symmetry.space_group_name_H-M   'P 1'
#
loop_
_entity.id
_entity.type
_entity.pdbx_description
1 polymer ?
#
loop_
_entity_poly.entity_id
_entity_poly.type
_entity_poly.pdbx_seq_one_letter_code
_entity_poly.pdbx_strand_id
1 'polypeptide(L)'
;MQKEPYQMQKIMTNLWKNLQKHLLEIYAVEKMFDNSLIVAEKFPFNPAYVEPEKLESFMQCRTNLRDLFIDEVSQLSILVKTIRSKNYNEEDKKQLFMLLLGYLDVASTALGKLQEYTHTKLPIDLELENTLTAFDKLKKFTRLNIKGIHP
;
A
#
# COMPACT_ATOMS: atom_id res chain seq x y z
N MET A 1 16.32 -20.01 -22.26
CA MET A 1 14.94 -20.48 -22.58
C MET A 1 14.02 -19.27 -22.63
N GLN A 2 13.67 -18.80 -23.82
CA GLN A 2 12.56 -17.84 -23.99
C GLN A 2 11.28 -18.54 -23.54
N LYS A 3 10.60 -18.03 -22.52
CA LYS A 3 9.23 -18.47 -22.23
C LYS A 3 8.36 -18.07 -23.41
N GLU A 4 7.49 -18.95 -23.87
CA GLU A 4 6.54 -18.61 -24.92
C GLU A 4 5.74 -17.36 -24.51
N PRO A 5 5.50 -16.38 -25.41
CA PRO A 5 4.86 -15.11 -25.09
C PRO A 5 3.51 -15.28 -24.36
N TYR A 6 2.81 -16.38 -24.62
CA TYR A 6 1.57 -16.77 -23.93
C TYR A 6 1.75 -17.01 -22.42
N GLN A 7 2.88 -17.58 -21.99
CA GLN A 7 3.14 -17.86 -20.57
C GLN A 7 3.36 -16.58 -19.77
N MET A 8 4.04 -15.58 -20.34
CA MET A 8 4.27 -14.30 -19.68
C MET A 8 2.99 -13.47 -19.59
N GLN A 9 2.18 -13.43 -20.65
CA GLN A 9 0.85 -12.82 -20.61
C GLN A 9 -0.02 -13.41 -19.50
N LYS A 10 0.00 -14.73 -19.32
CA LYS A 10 -0.70 -15.41 -18.22
C LYS A 10 -0.18 -14.99 -16.84
N ILE A 11 1.13 -14.87 -16.68
CA ILE A 11 1.74 -14.41 -15.42
C ILE A 11 1.32 -12.98 -15.09
N MET A 12 1.40 -12.06 -16.05
CA MET A 12 0.96 -10.67 -15.85
C MET A 12 -0.53 -10.59 -15.54
N THR A 13 -1.36 -11.35 -16.24
CA THR A 13 -2.81 -11.41 -16.00
C THR A 13 -3.12 -11.90 -14.59
N ASN A 14 -2.43 -12.94 -14.13
CA ASN A 14 -2.62 -13.47 -12.78
C ASN A 14 -2.14 -12.48 -11.71
N LEU A 15 -0.98 -11.84 -11.92
CA LEU A 15 -0.51 -10.78 -11.04
C LEU A 15 -1.52 -9.64 -10.96
N TRP A 16 -1.98 -9.15 -12.11
CA TRP A 16 -2.98 -8.08 -12.15
C TRP A 16 -4.27 -8.44 -11.42
N LYS A 17 -4.82 -9.63 -11.67
CA LYS A 17 -6.02 -10.12 -10.95
C LYS A 17 -5.80 -10.16 -9.43
N ASN A 18 -4.61 -10.55 -9.00
CA ASN A 18 -4.28 -10.53 -7.57
C ASN A 18 -4.26 -9.09 -7.06
N LEU A 19 -3.50 -8.20 -7.70
CA LEU A 19 -3.42 -6.79 -7.32
C LEU A 19 -4.80 -6.11 -7.30
N GLN A 20 -5.69 -6.43 -8.24
CA GLN A 20 -7.07 -5.95 -8.23
C GLN A 20 -7.85 -6.38 -6.98
N LYS A 21 -7.67 -7.62 -6.51
CA LYS A 21 -8.28 -8.10 -5.27
C LYS A 21 -7.79 -7.28 -4.07
N HIS A 22 -6.48 -7.07 -3.97
CA HIS A 22 -5.88 -6.23 -2.93
C HIS A 22 -6.37 -4.79 -2.99
N LEU A 23 -6.50 -4.20 -4.19
CA LEU A 23 -7.07 -2.86 -4.35
C LEU A 23 -8.52 -2.77 -3.87
N LEU A 24 -9.35 -3.79 -4.13
CA LEU A 24 -10.72 -3.82 -3.64
C LEU A 24 -10.78 -3.84 -2.11
N GLU A 25 -9.90 -4.60 -1.47
CA GLU A 25 -9.78 -4.65 0.00
C GLU A 25 -9.34 -3.29 0.56
N ILE A 26 -8.31 -2.66 -0.05
CA ILE A 26 -7.86 -1.31 0.33
C ILE A 26 -8.99 -0.29 0.20
N TYR A 27 -9.69 -0.26 -0.94
CA TYR A 27 -10.77 0.70 -1.14
C TYR A 27 -11.96 0.49 -0.20
N ALA A 28 -12.25 -0.76 0.18
CA ALA A 28 -13.29 -1.04 1.16
C ALA A 28 -12.94 -0.46 2.53
N VAL A 29 -11.71 -0.69 3.01
CA VAL A 29 -11.25 -0.18 4.30
C VAL A 29 -11.04 1.33 4.28
N GLU A 30 -10.50 1.88 3.19
CA GLU A 30 -10.35 3.32 2.97
C GLU A 30 -11.71 4.03 3.02
N LYS A 31 -12.74 3.48 2.40
CA LYS A 31 -14.10 4.04 2.45
C LYS A 31 -14.67 4.03 3.87
N MET A 32 -14.41 2.99 4.65
CA MET A 32 -14.81 2.95 6.06
C MET A 32 -14.08 4.03 6.88
N PHE A 33 -12.78 4.22 6.61
CA PHE A 33 -11.99 5.28 7.24
C PHE A 33 -12.51 6.66 6.87
N ASP A 34 -12.77 6.93 5.59
CA ASP A 34 -13.34 8.20 5.12
C ASP A 34 -14.66 8.54 5.80
N ASN A 35 -15.54 7.55 5.94
CA ASN A 35 -16.81 7.74 6.65
C ASN A 35 -16.60 8.07 8.13
N SER A 36 -15.52 7.60 8.75
CA SER A 36 -15.20 7.89 10.15
C SER A 36 -14.60 9.30 10.36
N LEU A 37 -14.16 9.96 9.28
CA LEU A 37 -13.60 11.32 9.36
C LEU A 37 -14.63 12.38 9.77
N ILE A 38 -15.93 12.06 9.70
CA ILE A 38 -17.02 12.93 10.20
C ILE A 38 -16.92 13.22 11.70
N VAL A 39 -16.04 12.51 12.42
CA VAL A 39 -15.70 12.73 13.83
C VAL A 39 -15.26 14.16 14.12
N ALA A 40 -14.66 14.85 13.14
CA ALA A 40 -14.21 16.23 13.28
C ALA A 40 -14.29 17.00 11.96
N GLU A 41 -14.60 18.30 12.04
CA GLU A 41 -14.59 19.18 10.86
C GLU A 41 -13.17 19.50 10.36
N LYS A 42 -12.16 19.37 11.24
CA LYS A 42 -10.76 19.70 10.95
C LYS A 42 -9.83 18.73 11.67
N PHE A 43 -8.70 18.45 11.01
CA PHE A 43 -7.63 17.61 11.53
C PHE A 43 -6.31 18.42 11.61
N PRO A 44 -5.44 18.14 12.59
CA PRO A 44 -5.68 17.24 13.71
C PRO A 44 -6.70 17.79 14.71
N PHE A 45 -7.52 16.93 15.31
CA PHE A 45 -8.51 17.33 16.32
C PHE A 45 -8.06 16.97 17.74
N ASN A 46 -8.65 17.62 18.75
CA ASN A 46 -8.45 17.24 20.16
C ASN A 46 -9.50 16.19 20.56
N PRO A 47 -9.09 14.98 20.98
CA PRO A 47 -10.04 13.90 21.29
C PRO A 47 -10.94 14.20 22.49
N ALA A 48 -10.61 15.20 23.32
CA ALA A 48 -11.44 15.60 24.46
C ALA A 48 -12.77 16.28 24.06
N TYR A 49 -12.91 16.72 22.81
CA TYR A 49 -14.13 17.37 22.30
C TYR A 49 -15.00 16.46 21.44
N VAL A 50 -14.69 15.16 21.42
CA VAL A 50 -15.38 14.17 20.59
C VAL A 50 -16.11 13.18 21.49
N GLU A 51 -17.32 12.80 21.10
CA GLU A 51 -18.07 11.74 21.77
C GLU A 51 -17.27 10.42 21.76
N PRO A 52 -17.18 9.71 22.90
CA PRO A 52 -16.36 8.50 23.00
C PRO A 52 -16.61 7.46 21.92
N GLU A 53 -17.87 7.22 21.55
CA GLU A 53 -18.27 6.25 20.52
C GLU A 53 -17.77 6.62 19.12
N LYS A 54 -17.77 7.92 18.78
CA LYS A 54 -17.24 8.42 17.50
C LYS A 54 -15.72 8.34 17.46
N LEU A 55 -15.08 8.65 18.58
CA LEU A 55 -13.63 8.51 18.72
C LEU A 55 -13.20 7.04 18.58
N GLU A 56 -13.89 6.12 19.25
CA GLU A 56 -13.63 4.69 19.16
C GLU A 56 -13.81 4.17 17.73
N SER A 57 -14.90 4.56 17.06
CA SER A 57 -15.17 4.18 15.67
C SER A 57 -14.08 4.70 14.72
N PHE A 58 -13.66 5.96 14.88
CA PHE A 58 -12.53 6.54 14.13
C PHE A 58 -11.24 5.77 14.37
N MET A 59 -10.91 5.48 15.63
CA MET A 59 -9.71 4.75 15.99
C MET A 59 -9.71 3.32 15.44
N GLN A 60 -10.84 2.61 15.48
CA GLN A 60 -10.97 1.28 14.90
C GLN A 60 -10.76 1.31 13.39
N CYS A 61 -11.39 2.24 12.68
CA CYS A 61 -11.23 2.37 11.22
C CYS A 61 -9.79 2.72 10.86
N ARG A 62 -9.15 3.60 11.65
CA ARG A 62 -7.74 3.95 11.50
C ARG A 62 -6.83 2.74 11.66
N THR A 63 -7.02 1.95 12.72
CA THR A 63 -6.24 0.74 13.00
C THR A 63 -6.41 -0.28 11.87
N ASN A 64 -7.63 -0.51 11.39
CA ASN A 64 -7.87 -1.42 10.28
C ASN A 64 -7.12 -0.99 9.01
N LEU A 65 -7.14 0.30 8.68
CA LEU A 65 -6.42 0.83 7.52
C LEU A 65 -4.90 0.71 7.68
N ARG A 66 -4.39 0.99 8.88
CA ARG A 66 -2.98 0.86 9.25
C ARG A 66 -2.51 -0.59 9.12
N ASP A 67 -3.21 -1.54 9.73
CA ASP A 67 -2.83 -2.96 9.72
C ASP A 67 -2.88 -3.53 8.30
N LEU A 68 -3.91 -3.18 7.52
CA LEU A 68 -3.98 -3.56 6.10
C LEU A 68 -2.79 -3.01 5.31
N PHE A 69 -2.39 -1.76 5.58
CA PHE A 69 -1.22 -1.17 4.91
C PHE A 69 0.08 -1.89 5.28
N ILE A 70 0.26 -2.25 6.55
CA ILE A 70 1.43 -3.03 7.02
C ILE A 70 1.50 -4.38 6.33
N ASP A 71 0.39 -5.11 6.30
CA ASP A 71 0.29 -6.41 5.63
C ASP A 71 0.58 -6.28 4.13
N GLU A 72 0.03 -5.27 3.47
CA GLU A 72 0.23 -5.05 2.05
C GLU A 72 1.70 -4.77 1.73
N VAL A 73 2.37 -3.91 2.51
CA VAL A 73 3.79 -3.60 2.31
C VAL A 73 4.66 -4.85 2.49
N SER A 74 4.31 -5.71 3.45
CA SER A 74 4.98 -7.00 3.65
C SER A 74 4.84 -7.91 2.43
N GLN A 75 3.62 -8.04 1.91
CA GLN A 75 3.32 -8.87 0.74
C GLN A 75 4.00 -8.34 -0.54
N LEU A 76 3.98 -7.02 -0.75
CA LEU A 76 4.69 -6.36 -1.84
C LEU A 76 6.20 -6.62 -1.79
N SER A 77 6.79 -6.59 -0.59
CA SER A 77 8.21 -6.92 -0.40
C SER A 77 8.54 -8.34 -0.83
N ILE A 78 7.67 -9.31 -0.48
CA ILE A 78 7.80 -10.71 -0.91
C ILE A 78 7.65 -10.82 -2.44
N LEU A 79 6.69 -10.13 -3.03
CA LEU A 79 6.46 -10.12 -4.46
C LEU A 79 7.65 -9.55 -5.23
N VAL A 80 8.21 -8.42 -4.79
CA VAL A 80 9.42 -7.83 -5.38
C VAL A 80 10.60 -8.81 -5.35
N LYS A 81 10.82 -9.45 -4.20
CA LYS A 81 11.88 -10.47 -4.06
C LYS A 81 11.64 -11.65 -5.02
N THR A 82 10.40 -12.07 -5.19
CA THR A 82 9.99 -13.16 -6.08
C THR A 82 10.20 -12.82 -7.56
N ILE A 83 9.84 -11.60 -7.98
CA ILE A 83 10.08 -11.13 -9.35
C ILE A 83 11.58 -11.12 -9.64
N ARG A 84 12.38 -10.64 -8.68
CA ARG A 84 13.84 -10.56 -8.82
C ARG A 84 14.52 -11.93 -8.89
N SER A 85 14.09 -12.88 -8.06
CA SER A 85 14.73 -14.21 -7.97
C SER A 85 14.38 -15.13 -9.14
N LYS A 86 13.28 -14.87 -9.84
CA LYS A 86 12.89 -15.66 -11.00
C LYS A 86 13.72 -15.30 -12.23
N ASN A 87 14.05 -16.33 -13.01
CA ASN A 87 14.75 -16.23 -14.30
C ASN A 87 13.85 -15.69 -15.43
N TYR A 88 13.22 -14.54 -15.19
CA TYR A 88 12.59 -13.74 -16.24
C TYR A 88 13.66 -12.99 -17.02
N ASN A 89 13.41 -12.71 -18.30
CA ASN A 89 14.26 -11.77 -19.04
C ASN A 89 14.04 -10.35 -18.50
N GLU A 90 14.93 -9.41 -18.84
CA GLU A 90 14.88 -8.05 -18.29
C GLU A 90 13.62 -7.28 -18.70
N GLU A 91 13.12 -7.49 -19.92
CA GLU A 91 11.90 -6.84 -20.40
C GLU A 91 10.65 -7.34 -19.63
N ASP A 92 10.56 -8.65 -19.41
CA ASP A 92 9.52 -9.28 -18.61
C ASP A 92 9.54 -8.76 -17.16
N LYS A 93 10.72 -8.66 -16.54
CA LYS A 93 10.86 -8.10 -15.18
C LYS A 93 10.39 -6.65 -15.17
N LYS A 94 10.78 -5.86 -16.17
CA LYS A 94 10.38 -4.46 -16.31
C LYS A 94 8.86 -4.32 -16.41
N GLN A 95 8.19 -5.16 -17.21
CA GLN A 95 6.73 -5.18 -17.29
C GLN A 95 6.07 -5.48 -15.95
N LEU A 96 6.58 -6.48 -15.21
CA LEU A 96 6.07 -6.82 -13.88
C LEU A 96 6.28 -5.67 -12.88
N PHE A 97 7.44 -5.00 -12.92
CA PHE A 97 7.70 -3.86 -12.06
C PHE A 97 6.87 -2.62 -12.45
N MET A 98 6.58 -2.39 -13.73
CA MET A 98 5.68 -1.30 -14.16
C MET A 98 4.26 -1.52 -13.61
N LEU A 99 3.75 -2.75 -13.69
CA LEU A 99 2.45 -3.10 -13.12
C LEU A 99 2.44 -2.88 -11.59
N LEU A 100 3.50 -3.32 -10.91
CA LEU A 100 3.67 -3.11 -9.48
C LEU A 100 3.76 -1.63 -9.11
N LEU A 101 4.45 -0.81 -9.91
CA LEU A 101 4.56 0.62 -9.66
C LEU A 101 3.20 1.31 -9.72
N GLY A 102 2.37 0.97 -10.72
CA GLY A 102 1.01 1.50 -10.82
C GLY A 102 0.18 1.17 -9.57
N TYR A 103 0.30 -0.05 -9.06
CA TYR A 103 -0.34 -0.45 -7.79
C TYR A 103 0.21 0.34 -6.59
N LEU A 104 1.53 0.48 -6.46
CA LEU A 104 2.18 1.24 -5.38
C LEU A 104 1.77 2.74 -5.40
N ASP A 105 1.56 3.33 -6.58
CA ASP A 105 1.08 4.70 -6.68
C ASP A 105 -0.36 4.82 -6.15
N VAL A 106 -1.23 3.84 -6.43
CA VAL A 106 -2.58 3.80 -5.85
C VAL A 106 -2.55 3.55 -4.35
N ALA A 107 -1.82 2.56 -3.86
CA ALA A 107 -1.72 2.29 -2.42
C ALA A 107 -1.18 3.50 -1.62
N SER A 108 -0.38 4.37 -2.26
CA SER A 108 0.14 5.58 -1.63
C SER A 108 -0.92 6.64 -1.33
N THR A 109 -2.09 6.61 -1.98
CA THR A 109 -3.18 7.55 -1.66
C THR A 109 -3.83 7.21 -0.33
N ALA A 110 -4.10 5.93 -0.08
CA ALA A 110 -4.61 5.44 1.20
C ALA A 110 -3.63 5.73 2.34
N LEU A 111 -2.33 5.69 2.04
CA LEU A 111 -1.30 6.04 3.01
C LEU A 111 -1.36 7.51 3.46
N GLY A 112 -1.53 8.45 2.53
CA GLY A 112 -1.56 9.88 2.85
C GLY A 112 -2.61 10.20 3.92
N LYS A 113 -3.74 9.49 3.89
CA LYS A 113 -4.84 9.62 4.85
C LYS A 113 -4.44 9.28 6.28
N LEU A 114 -3.59 8.26 6.48
CA LEU A 114 -3.12 7.90 7.82
C LEU A 114 -2.24 8.98 8.44
N GLN A 115 -1.50 9.75 7.64
CA GLN A 115 -0.66 10.84 8.15
C GLN A 115 -1.44 12.15 8.33
N GLU A 116 -2.38 12.43 7.42
CA GLU A 116 -3.20 13.64 7.41
C GLU A 116 -4.27 13.64 8.50
N TYR A 117 -5.05 12.56 8.60
CA TYR A 117 -6.20 12.48 9.50
C TYR A 117 -5.82 11.85 10.83
N THR A 118 -5.35 12.70 11.76
CA THR A 118 -4.88 12.31 13.10
C THR A 118 -5.55 13.13 14.22
N HIS A 119 -5.34 12.73 15.47
CA HIS A 119 -5.72 13.54 16.63
C HIS A 119 -4.45 13.95 17.42
N THR A 120 -4.52 15.06 18.16
CA THR A 120 -3.34 15.69 18.79
C THR A 120 -2.65 14.86 19.88
N LYS A 121 -3.30 13.81 20.36
CA LYS A 121 -2.79 12.88 21.39
C LYS A 121 -2.48 11.50 20.85
N LEU A 122 -2.42 11.33 19.53
CA LEU A 122 -2.15 10.03 18.92
C LEU A 122 -0.72 9.61 19.28
N PRO A 123 -0.50 8.43 19.89
CA PRO A 123 0.83 7.94 20.16
C PRO A 123 1.64 7.75 18.87
N ILE A 124 2.96 7.87 18.97
CA ILE A 124 3.86 7.51 17.88
C ILE A 124 3.74 6.01 17.61
N ASP A 125 3.56 5.69 16.34
CA ASP A 125 3.39 4.33 15.85
C ASP A 125 4.64 3.92 15.08
N LEU A 126 5.61 3.36 15.79
CA LEU A 126 6.92 2.99 15.22
C LEU A 126 6.81 1.93 14.13
N GLU A 127 5.84 1.02 14.23
CA GLU A 127 5.63 -0.01 13.21
C GLU A 127 5.06 0.60 11.93
N LEU A 128 4.11 1.53 12.05
CA LEU A 128 3.67 2.32 10.90
C LEU A 128 4.85 3.09 10.29
N GLU A 129 5.63 3.84 11.07
CA GLU A 129 6.79 4.59 10.56
C GLU A 129 7.83 3.72 9.83
N ASN A 130 8.15 2.55 10.38
CA ASN A 130 9.02 1.58 9.73
C ASN A 130 8.42 1.07 8.41
N THR A 131 7.11 0.84 8.40
CA THR A 131 6.36 0.42 7.22
C THR A 131 6.35 1.51 6.14
N LEU A 132 6.18 2.79 6.51
CA LEU A 132 6.31 3.93 5.60
C LEU A 132 7.67 3.95 4.92
N THR A 133 8.71 3.79 5.73
CA THR A 133 10.09 3.77 5.25
C THR A 133 10.32 2.59 4.30
N ALA A 134 9.78 1.42 4.62
CA ALA A 134 9.87 0.24 3.77
C ALA A 134 9.12 0.44 2.44
N PHE A 135 7.91 1.01 2.49
CA PHE A 135 7.10 1.31 1.32
C PHE A 135 7.79 2.29 0.37
N ASP A 136 8.35 3.38 0.90
CA ASP A 136 9.13 4.34 0.10
C ASP A 136 10.35 3.70 -0.57
N LYS A 137 11.05 2.83 0.16
CA LYS A 137 12.17 2.05 -0.37
C LYS A 137 11.70 1.11 -1.49
N LEU A 138 10.58 0.41 -1.31
CA LEU A 138 9.99 -0.46 -2.34
C LEU A 138 9.61 0.35 -3.59
N LYS A 139 8.97 1.50 -3.42
CA LYS A 139 8.58 2.38 -4.53
C LYS A 139 9.79 2.91 -5.30
N LYS A 140 10.83 3.36 -4.60
CA LYS A 140 12.11 3.77 -5.21
C LYS A 140 12.79 2.60 -5.93
N PHE A 141 12.86 1.43 -5.29
CA PHE A 141 13.46 0.24 -5.87
C PHE A 141 12.75 -0.19 -7.16
N THR A 142 11.41 -0.26 -7.15
CA THR A 142 10.60 -0.60 -8.33
C THR A 142 10.87 0.38 -9.48
N ARG A 143 10.92 1.69 -9.19
CA ARG A 143 11.27 2.73 -10.19
C ARG A 143 12.66 2.56 -10.78
N LEU A 144 13.66 2.22 -9.96
CA LEU A 144 15.04 2.00 -10.43
C LEU A 144 15.12 0.78 -11.35
N ASN A 145 14.45 -0.33 -11.00
CA ASN A 145 14.41 -1.53 -11.84
C ASN A 145 13.73 -1.26 -13.18
N ILE A 146 12.66 -0.45 -13.21
CA ILE A 146 12.02 -0.05 -14.49
C ILE A 146 13.00 0.76 -15.37
N LYS A 147 13.83 1.60 -14.77
CA LYS A 147 14.85 2.39 -15.47
C LYS A 147 16.09 1.59 -15.86
N GLY A 148 16.19 0.31 -15.47
CA GLY A 148 17.38 -0.51 -15.66
C GLY A 148 18.57 -0.07 -14.80
N ILE A 149 18.32 0.69 -13.73
CA ILE A 149 19.35 1.11 -12.77
C ILE A 149 19.33 0.09 -11.64
N HIS A 150 20.36 -0.74 -11.56
CA HIS A 150 20.50 -1.69 -10.46
C HIS A 150 21.33 -1.05 -9.34
N PRO A 151 20.76 -0.83 -8.15
CA PRO A 151 21.53 -0.44 -6.96
C PRO A 151 22.40 -1.58 -6.44
#